data_AF-A0A933FPN3-F1
#
_entry.id   AF-A0A933FPN3-F1
#
_cell.length_a   1.000
_cell.length_b   1.000
_cell.length_c   1.000
_cell.angle_alpha   90.00
_cell.angle_beta   90.00
_cell.angle_gamma   90.00
#
_symmetry.space_group_name_H-M   'P 1'
#
loop_
_entity.id
_entity.type
_entity.pdbx_description
1 polymer ?
#
loop_
_entity_poly.entity_id
_entity_poly.type
_entity_poly.pdbx_seq_one_letter_code
_entity_poly.pdbx_strand_id
1 'polypeptide(L)' 'MKCVICKNGEVVKAPVQAEIKVGYDHLMVTVQAEACAECGEPYYSAETMRHLERLREEFTRKKIVPPSVGKVYQIC' A
#
# COMPACT_ATOMS: atom_id res chain seq x y z
N MET A 1 -3.52 -13.79 14.59
CA MET A 1 -4.95 -13.39 14.49
C MET A 1 -5.54 -14.08 13.27
N LYS A 2 -6.78 -14.58 13.32
CA LYS A 2 -7.41 -15.12 12.10
C LYS A 2 -7.95 -13.96 11.26
N CYS A 3 -7.75 -14.03 9.95
CA CYS A 3 -8.21 -13.02 9.01
C CYS A 3 -9.73 -12.87 9.09
N VAL A 4 -10.23 -11.64 9.20
CA VAL A 4 -11.68 -11.38 9.30
C VAL A 4 -12.41 -11.64 7.98
N ILE A 5 -11.69 -11.60 6.86
CA ILE A 5 -12.24 -11.84 5.51
C ILE A 5 -12.35 -13.33 5.23
N CYS A 6 -11.24 -14.08 5.26
CA CYS A 6 -11.27 -15.50 4.88
C CYS A 6 -11.55 -16.45 6.06
N LYS A 7 -11.53 -15.97 7.31
CA LYS A 7 -11.80 -16.71 8.57
C LYS A 7 -10.90 -17.92 8.86
N ASN A 8 -10.15 -18.40 7.88
CA ASN A 8 -9.23 -19.54 7.97
C ASN A 8 -7.77 -19.10 8.02
N GLY A 9 -7.43 -18.02 7.29
CA GLY A 9 -6.05 -17.61 7.10
C GLY A 9 -5.44 -16.93 8.30
N GLU A 10 -4.18 -17.23 8.55
CA GLU A 10 -3.39 -16.59 9.58
C GLU A 10 -2.86 -15.24 9.10
N VAL A 11 -3.00 -14.23 9.95
CA VAL A 11 -2.43 -12.91 9.73
C VAL A 11 -0.98 -12.93 10.20
N VAL A 12 -0.04 -12.67 9.28
CA VAL A 12 1.40 -12.67 9.52
C VAL A 12 2.00 -11.32 9.14
N LYS A 13 3.12 -10.94 9.77
CA LYS A 13 3.85 -9.73 9.37
C LYS A 13 4.60 -10.00 8.06
N ALA A 14 4.33 -9.20 7.04
CA ALA A 14 4.95 -9.32 5.73
C ALA A 14 5.14 -7.94 5.09
N PRO A 15 6.14 -7.79 4.20
CA PRO A 15 6.22 -6.60 3.35
C PRO A 15 5.03 -6.59 2.39
N VAL A 16 4.20 -5.56 2.49
CA VAL A 16 3.05 -5.34 1.61
C VAL A 16 3.31 -4.13 0.74
N GLN A 17 3.01 -4.25 -0.55
CA GLN A 17 3.05 -3.13 -1.46
C GLN A 17 1.71 -2.37 -1.42
N ALA A 18 1.73 -1.15 -0.91
CA ALA A 18 0.60 -0.23 -0.94
C ALA A 18 0.68 0.67 -2.19
N GLU A 19 -0.45 0.88 -2.85
CA GLU A 19 -0.58 1.80 -3.97
C GLU A 19 -1.30 3.08 -3.52
N ILE A 20 -0.68 4.23 -3.76
CA ILE A 20 -1.27 5.55 -3.52
C ILE A 20 -1.50 6.20 -4.89
N LYS A 21 -2.77 6.45 -5.23
CA LYS A 21 -3.15 7.14 -6.46
C LYS A 21 -3.26 8.64 -6.20
N VAL A 22 -2.56 9.44 -6.99
CA VAL A 22 -2.60 10.91 -6.96
C VAL A 22 -2.87 11.42 -8.37
N GLY A 23 -4.14 11.65 -8.70
CA GLY A 23 -4.53 11.97 -10.08
C GLY A 23 -4.29 10.78 -11.02
N TYR A 24 -3.40 10.98 -12.00
CA TYR A 24 -2.96 9.92 -12.93
C TYR A 24 -1.65 9.24 -12.49
N ASP A 25 -1.01 9.74 -11.44
CA ASP A 25 0.23 9.18 -10.93
C ASP A 25 -0.06 8.10 -9.88
N HIS A 26 0.72 7.02 -9.95
CA HIS A 26 0.62 5.89 -9.05
C HIS A 26 1.94 5.76 -8.28
N LEU A 27 1.87 5.93 -6.97
CA LEU A 27 3.00 5.79 -6.06
C LEU A 27 2.94 4.42 -5.40
N MET A 28 3.95 3.58 -5.66
CA MET A 28 4.12 2.28 -5.03
C MET A 28 5.01 2.42 -3.78
N VAL A 29 4.47 2.04 -2.62
CA VAL A 29 5.17 2.12 -1.34
C VAL A 29 5.16 0.75 -0.67
N THR A 30 6.34 0.21 -0.40
CA THR A 30 6.45 -1.03 0.39
C THR A 30 6.45 -0.70 1.88
N VAL A 31 5.48 -1.24 2.61
CA VAL A 31 5.36 -1.06 4.07
C VAL A 31 5.37 -2.40 4.77
N GLN A 32 5.93 -2.45 5.98
CA GLN A 32 5.80 -3.60 6.86
C GLN A 32 4.41 -3.55 7.49
N ALA A 33 3.54 -4.47 7.07
CA ALA A 33 2.17 -4.56 7.57
C ALA A 33 1.85 -6.02 7.89
N GLU A 34 0.71 -6.21 8.53
CA GLU A 34 0.17 -7.54 8.71
C GLU A 34 -0.63 -7.91 7.46
N ALA A 35 -0.46 -9.11 6.91
CA ALA A 35 -1.21 -9.59 5.76
C ALA A 35 -1.68 -11.02 6.01
N CYS A 36 -2.84 -11.36 5.47
CA CYS A 36 -3.30 -12.74 5.52
C CYS A 36 -2.47 -13.60 4.55
N ALA A 37 -1.90 -14.70 5.05
CA ALA A 37 -1.11 -15.62 4.23
C ALA A 37 -1.93 -16.36 3.15
N GLU A 38 -3.25 -16.51 3.33
CA GLU A 38 -4.13 -17.17 2.36
C GLU A 38 -4.74 -16.20 1.35
N CYS A 39 -5.38 -15.12 1.82
CA CYS A 39 -6.13 -14.22 0.94
C CYS A 39 -5.36 -12.96 0.52
N GLY A 40 -4.21 -12.68 1.14
CA GLY A 40 -3.38 -11.51 0.85
C GLY A 40 -3.93 -10.19 1.38
N GLU A 41 -5.03 -10.20 2.14
CA GLU A 41 -5.65 -8.98 2.68
C GLU A 41 -4.67 -8.26 3.60
N PRO A 42 -4.31 -6.99 3.32
CA PRO A 42 -3.41 -6.23 4.15
C PRO A 42 -4.16 -5.52 5.29
N TYR A 43 -3.58 -5.60 6.47
CA TYR A 43 -4.03 -4.96 7.70
C TYR A 43 -3.06 -3.85 8.04
N TYR A 44 -3.47 -2.62 7.75
CA TYR A 44 -2.68 -1.44 8.05
C TYR A 44 -2.96 -0.97 9.48
N SER A 45 -1.89 -0.79 10.25
CA SER A 45 -1.97 -0.11 11.54
C SER A 45 -2.29 1.38 11.34
N ALA A 46 -2.79 2.05 12.38
CA ALA A 46 -3.00 3.49 12.36
C ALA A 46 -1.71 4.28 12.06
N GLU A 47 -0.55 3.75 12.49
CA GLU A 47 0.75 4.36 12.20
C GLU A 47 1.11 4.23 10.71
N THR A 48 0.91 3.04 10.13
CA THR A 48 1.13 2.79 8.70
C THR A 48 0.23 3.67 7.84
N MET A 49 -1.06 3.79 8.21
CA MET A 49 -2.00 4.68 7.53
C MET A 49 -1.53 6.13 7.55
N ARG A 50 -1.15 6.66 8.72
CA ARG A 50 -0.60 8.02 8.83
C ARG A 50 0.68 8.21 8.01
N HIS A 51 1.53 7.19 7.90
CA HIS A 51 2.71 7.25 7.06
C HIS A 51 2.38 7.35 5.57
N LEU A 52 1.44 6.53 5.09
CA LEU A 52 0.96 6.58 3.70
C LEU A 52 0.30 7.93 3.38
N GLU A 53 -0.48 8.49 4.31
CA GLU A 53 -1.07 9.82 4.15
C GLU A 53 -0.01 10.93 4.05
N ARG A 54 1.04 10.88 4.88
CA ARG A 54 2.17 11.82 4.79
C ARG A 54 2.86 11.72 3.43
N LEU A 55 3.15 10.49 2.96
CA LEU A 55 3.78 10.29 1.65
C LEU A 55 2.92 10.84 0.50
N ARG A 56 1.60 10.65 0.58
CA ARG A 56 0.66 11.24 -0.39
C ARG A 56 0.76 12.76 -0.41
N GLU A 57 0.78 13.42 0.75
CA GLU A 57 0.92 14.88 0.84
C GLU A 57 2.27 15.36 0.33
N GLU A 58 3.36 14.68 0.69
CA GLU A 58 4.71 15.02 0.25
C GLU A 58 4.87 14.87 -1.26
N PHE A 59 4.30 13.82 -1.85
CA PHE A 59 4.29 13.61 -3.29
C PHE A 59 3.45 14.68 -4.00
N THR A 60 2.27 14.99 -3.47
CA THR A 60 1.39 16.04 -4.01
C THR A 60 2.07 17.42 -3.98
N ARG A 61 2.82 17.71 -2.91
CA ARG A 61 3.61 18.95 -2.76
C ARG A 61 4.93 18.93 -3.53
N LYS A 62 5.22 17.87 -4.30
CA LYS A 62 6.49 17.65 -5.02
C LYS A 62 7.74 17.71 -4.14
N LYS A 63 7.60 17.37 -2.85
CA LYS A 63 8.74 17.22 -1.93
C LYS A 63 9.50 15.92 -2.18
N ILE A 64 8.77 14.87 -2.55
CA ILE A 64 9.35 13.59 -2.97
C ILE A 64 9.07 13.39 -4.45
N VAL A 65 10.12 13.04 -5.20
CA VAL A 65 10.04 12.75 -6.64
C VAL A 65 10.75 11.41 -6.87
N PRO A 66 10.08 10.29 -6.59
CA PRO A 66 10.65 8.97 -6.83
C PRO A 66 10.84 8.73 -8.34
N PRO A 67 11.82 7.91 -8.72
CA PRO A 67 12.01 7.53 -10.11
C PRO A 67 10.82 6.73 -10.63
N SER A 68 10.48 6.90 -11.90
CA SER A 68 9.46 6.10 -12.56
C SER A 68 9.90 4.64 -12.64
N VAL A 69 9.06 3.71 -12.14
CA VAL A 69 9.33 2.26 -12.17
C VAL A 69 8.83 1.59 -13.46
N GLY A 70 8.00 2.27 -14.24
CA GLY A 70 7.41 1.73 -15.47
C GLY A 70 6.37 2.68 -16.07
N LYS A 71 5.64 2.20 -17.08
CA LYS A 71 4.50 2.90 -17.69
C LYS A 71 3.22 2.16 -17.36
N VAL A 72 2.19 2.90 -16.95
CA VAL A 72 0.83 2.38 -16.76
C VAL A 72 0.06 2.57 -18.07
N TYR A 73 -0.54 1.50 -18.58
CA TYR A 73 -1.38 1.53 -19.77
C TYR A 73 -2.83 1.26 -19.36
N GLN A 74 -3.74 2.16 -19.71
CA GLN A 74 -5.17 1.99 -19.50
C GLN A 74 -5.84 1.72 -20.85
N ILE A 75 -6.66 0.67 -20.93
CA ILE A 75 -7.51 0.39 -22.08
C ILE A 75 -8.89 0.98 -21.77
N CYS A 76 -9.33 1.90 -22.61
CA CYS A 76 -10.63 2.57 -22.53
C CYS A 76 -11.69 1.79 -23.29
#